data_AF-A0A1F8CT29-F1
#
_entry.id   AF-A0A1F8CT29-F1
#
_cell.length_a   1.000
_cell.length_b   1.000
_cell.length_c   1.000
_cell.angle_alpha   90.00
_cell.angle_beta   90.00
_cell.angle_gamma   90.00
#
_symmetry.space_group_name_H-M   'P 1'
#
loop_
_entity.id
_entity.type
_entity.pdbx_description
1 polymer ?
#
loop_
_entity_poly.entity_id
_entity_poly.type
_entity_poly.pdbx_seq_one_letter_code
_entity_poly.pdbx_strand_id
1 'polypeptide(L)'
;MITLILIVIGLVFGYFSTQNTSSVVIHFLKYSTTPIPLYFVVLVSIGIGVLITMTFNFVKWFSTNRKLGKKEKEIQKMRGEVHELTKTVHKLELENTKLETELGKDEVDEDSI
;
A
#
# COMPACT_ATOMS: atom_id res chain seq x y z
N MET A 1 -17.09 -6.19 -17.74
CA MET A 1 -16.79 -4.79 -18.11
C MET A 1 -15.39 -4.64 -18.69
N ILE A 2 -14.33 -5.10 -18.01
CA ILE A 2 -12.94 -5.05 -18.54
C ILE A 2 -12.80 -5.76 -19.89
N THR A 3 -13.40 -6.94 -20.03
CA THR A 3 -13.40 -7.71 -21.30
C THR A 3 -14.01 -6.94 -22.47
N LEU A 4 -15.14 -6.26 -22.26
CA LEU A 4 -15.78 -5.42 -23.28
C LEU A 4 -14.88 -4.25 -23.69
N ILE A 5 -14.22 -3.60 -22.73
CA ILE A 5 -13.28 -2.51 -22.99
C ILE A 5 -12.10 -3.00 -23.86
N LEU A 6 -11.54 -4.18 -23.53
CA LEU A 6 -10.45 -4.77 -24.30
C LEU A 6 -10.87 -5.10 -25.74
N ILE A 7 -12.09 -5.59 -25.95
CA ILE A 7 -12.63 -5.85 -27.29
C ILE A 7 -12.75 -4.55 -28.08
N VAL A 8 -13.31 -3.49 -27.48
CA VAL A 8 -13.45 -2.18 -28.15
C VAL A 8 -12.08 -1.61 -28.52
N ILE A 9 -11.12 -1.63 -27.59
CA ILE A 9 -9.74 -1.19 -27.84
C ILE A 9 -9.10 -2.02 -28.96
N GLY A 10 -9.29 -3.35 -28.95
CA GLY A 10 -8.78 -4.25 -29.97
C GLY A 10 -9.34 -3.95 -31.36
N LEU A 11 -10.65 -3.67 -31.47
CA LEU A 11 -11.29 -3.28 -32.73
C LEU A 11 -10.78 -1.93 -33.24
N VAL A 12 -10.70 -0.93 -32.36
CA VAL A 12 -10.16 0.40 -32.71
C VAL A 12 -8.71 0.28 -33.17
N PHE A 13 -7.89 -0.50 -32.45
CA PHE A 13 -6.50 -0.71 -32.81
C PHE A 13 -6.35 -1.53 -34.10
N GLY A 14 -7.20 -2.53 -34.32
CA GLY A 14 -7.25 -3.30 -35.56
C GLY A 14 -7.55 -2.40 -36.75
N TYR A 15 -8.58 -1.57 -36.67
CA TYR A 15 -8.88 -0.57 -37.70
C TYR A 15 -7.73 0.42 -37.89
N PHE A 16 -7.17 0.95 -36.80
CA PHE A 16 -5.99 1.83 -36.84
C PHE A 16 -4.80 1.18 -37.56
N SER A 17 -4.55 -0.11 -37.32
CA SER A 17 -3.46 -0.85 -37.97
C SER A 17 -3.66 -0.94 -39.48
N THR A 18 -4.89 -1.21 -39.95
CA THR A 18 -5.17 -1.27 -41.41
C THR A 18 -4.88 0.05 -42.12
N GLN A 19 -5.13 1.19 -41.47
CA GLN A 19 -4.90 2.52 -42.03
C GLN A 19 -3.43 2.99 -41.94
N ASN A 20 -2.61 2.33 -41.11
CA ASN A 20 -1.23 2.72 -40.83
C ASN A 20 -0.23 1.62 -41.21
N THR A 21 -0.47 0.96 -42.33
CA THR A 21 0.40 -0.09 -42.91
C THR A 21 1.61 0.47 -43.67
N SER A 22 1.65 1.80 -43.90
CA SER A 22 2.77 2.49 -44.51
C SER A 22 4.08 2.14 -43.80
N SER A 23 5.08 1.75 -44.58
CA SER A 23 6.38 1.35 -44.06
C SER A 23 7.24 2.58 -43.77
N VAL A 24 7.87 2.60 -42.61
CA VAL A 24 8.78 3.66 -42.16
C VAL A 24 10.11 3.07 -41.75
N VAL A 25 11.19 3.82 -42.00
CA VAL A 25 12.53 3.48 -41.55
C VAL A 25 12.85 4.36 -40.35
N ILE A 26 13.15 3.73 -39.22
CA ILE A 26 13.62 4.42 -38.02
C ILE A 26 15.15 4.49 -38.09
N HIS A 27 15.68 5.70 -37.99
CA HIS A 27 17.10 5.97 -37.83
C HIS A 27 17.39 6.24 -36.35
N PHE A 28 18.24 5.41 -35.74
CA PHE A 28 18.65 5.54 -34.34
C PHE A 28 20.17 5.52 -34.25
N LEU A 29 20.77 6.68 -33.96
CA LEU A 29 22.23 6.89 -34.01
C LEU A 29 22.81 6.43 -35.36
N LYS A 30 23.55 5.32 -35.37
CA LYS A 30 24.20 4.73 -36.56
C LYS A 30 23.43 3.53 -37.12
N TYR A 31 22.33 3.15 -36.47
CA TYR A 31 21.52 2.00 -36.86
C TYR A 31 20.28 2.47 -37.59
N SER A 32 19.99 1.82 -38.71
CA SER A 32 18.73 2.00 -39.43
C SER A 32 18.00 0.67 -39.42
N THR A 33 16.71 0.73 -39.15
CA THR A 33 15.84 -0.46 -39.16
C THR A 33 15.47 -0.83 -40.60
N THR A 34 15.13 -2.10 -40.82
CA THR A 34 14.39 -2.49 -42.03
C THR A 34 13.04 -1.76 -42.04
N PRO A 35 12.47 -1.41 -43.21
CA PRO A 35 11.16 -0.77 -43.27
C PRO A 35 10.12 -1.58 -42.49
N ILE A 36 9.52 -0.96 -41.47
CA ILE A 36 8.50 -1.56 -40.62
C ILE A 36 7.21 -0.75 -40.70
N PRO A 37 6.02 -1.38 -40.60
CA PRO A 37 4.76 -0.66 -40.62
C PRO A 37 4.65 0.35 -39.48
N LEU A 38 4.11 1.53 -39.77
CA LEU A 38 3.96 2.62 -38.80
C LEU A 38 3.18 2.22 -37.55
N TYR A 39 2.11 1.43 -37.70
CA TYR A 39 1.31 0.97 -36.55
C TYR A 39 2.16 0.21 -35.52
N PHE A 40 3.17 -0.54 -35.97
CA PHE A 40 4.03 -1.33 -35.09
C PHE A 40 4.95 -0.43 -34.27
N VAL A 41 5.50 0.62 -34.90
CA VAL A 41 6.32 1.64 -34.23
C VAL A 41 5.55 2.33 -33.12
N VAL A 42 4.31 2.74 -33.42
CA VAL A 42 3.42 3.40 -32.45
C VAL A 42 3.10 2.45 -31.29
N LEU A 43 2.75 1.20 -31.58
CA LEU A 43 2.43 0.20 -30.56
C LEU A 43 3.61 -0.05 -29.61
N VAL A 44 4.81 -0.23 -30.14
CA VAL A 44 6.02 -0.42 -29.34
C VAL A 44 6.32 0.82 -28.49
N SER A 45 6.15 2.02 -29.05
CA SER A 45 6.39 3.28 -28.33
C SER A 45 5.45 3.43 -27.13
N ILE A 46 4.16 3.16 -27.33
CA ILE A 46 3.16 3.14 -26.24
C ILE A 46 3.52 2.06 -25.21
N GLY A 47 3.88 0.86 -25.69
CA GLY A 47 4.29 -0.25 -24.83
C GLY A 47 5.47 0.10 -23.93
N ILE A 48 6.50 0.76 -24.47
CA ILE A 48 7.65 1.25 -23.70
C ILE A 48 7.20 2.24 -22.62
N GLY A 49 6.30 3.19 -22.95
CA GLY A 49 5.76 4.13 -21.97
C GLY A 49 5.02 3.44 -20.81
N VAL A 50 4.22 2.41 -21.12
CA VAL A 50 3.54 1.58 -20.13
C VAL A 50 4.56 0.83 -19.26
N LEU A 51 5.57 0.21 -19.86
CA LEU A 51 6.62 -0.52 -19.15
C LEU A 51 7.41 0.38 -18.19
N ILE A 52 7.74 1.60 -18.64
CA ILE A 52 8.42 2.60 -17.79
C ILE A 52 7.53 2.94 -16.59
N THR A 53 6.25 3.25 -16.83
CA THR A 53 5.30 3.60 -15.77
C THR A 53 5.11 2.45 -14.78
N MET A 54 5.01 1.22 -15.29
CA MET A 54 4.88 0.02 -14.48
C MET A 54 6.12 -0.18 -13.59
N THR A 55 7.31 0.05 -14.13
CA THR A 55 8.58 -0.03 -13.38
C THR A 55 8.60 0.98 -12.22
N PHE A 56 8.23 2.23 -12.47
CA PHE A 56 8.16 3.25 -11.42
C PHE A 56 7.12 2.91 -10.34
N ASN A 57 5.94 2.43 -10.74
CA ASN A 57 4.89 2.05 -9.80
C ASN A 57 5.28 0.82 -8.98
N PHE A 58 6.00 -0.14 -9.56
CA PHE A 58 6.49 -1.31 -8.85
C PHE A 58 7.45 -0.92 -7.71
N VAL A 59 8.38 -0.01 -7.97
CA VAL A 59 9.30 0.51 -6.93
C VAL A 59 8.54 1.23 -5.82
N LYS A 60 7.55 2.07 -6.17
CA LYS A 60 6.69 2.74 -5.19
C LYS A 60 5.91 1.74 -4.34
N TRP A 61 5.28 0.75 -4.98
CA TRP A 61 4.52 -0.28 -4.30
C TRP A 61 5.38 -1.06 -3.30
N PHE A 62 6.60 -1.45 -3.69
CA PHE A 62 7.54 -2.11 -2.78
C PHE A 62 7.89 -1.26 -1.56
N SER A 63 8.19 0.02 -1.76
CA SER A 63 8.47 0.96 -0.67
C SER A 63 7.26 1.13 0.26
N THR A 64 6.07 1.32 -0.31
CA THR A 64 4.81 1.44 0.43
C THR A 64 4.52 0.19 1.26
N ASN A 65 4.70 -1.00 0.69
CA ASN A 65 4.45 -2.25 1.41
C ASN A 65 5.40 -2.44 2.60
N ARG A 66 6.68 -2.04 2.46
CA ARG A 66 7.62 -2.03 3.59
C ARG A 66 7.21 -1.03 4.68
N LYS A 67 6.72 0.16 4.31
CA LYS A 67 6.21 1.15 5.26
C LYS A 67 4.97 0.65 6.00
N LEU A 68 4.03 0.02 5.29
CA LEU A 68 2.85 -0.64 5.87
C LEU A 68 3.26 -1.70 6.90
N GLY A 69 4.21 -2.58 6.56
CA GLY A 69 4.68 -3.58 7.52
C GLY A 69 5.33 -2.99 8.78
N LYS A 70 6.03 -1.86 8.67
CA LYS A 70 6.54 -1.13 9.84
C LYS A 70 5.41 -0.53 10.68
N LYS A 71 4.43 0.09 10.03
CA LYS A 71 3.27 0.71 10.69
C LYS A 71 2.40 -0.33 11.40
N GLU A 72 2.22 -1.51 10.82
CA GLU A 72 1.49 -2.61 11.45
C GLU A 72 2.16 -3.09 12.75
N LYS A 73 3.50 -3.23 12.73
CA LYS A 73 4.27 -3.56 13.94
C LYS A 73 4.16 -2.48 15.02
N GLU A 74 4.16 -1.21 14.63
CA GLU A 74 3.99 -0.08 15.54
C GLU A 74 2.60 -0.10 16.19
N ILE A 75 1.55 -0.38 15.41
CA ILE A 75 0.17 -0.55 15.93
C ILE A 75 0.10 -1.69 16.93
N GLN A 76 0.70 -2.85 16.64
CA GLN A 76 0.72 -3.99 17.57
C GLN A 76 1.46 -3.64 18.87
N LYS A 77 2.59 -2.92 18.78
CA LYS A 77 3.34 -2.46 19.96
C LYS A 77 2.49 -1.53 20.83
N MET A 78 1.88 -0.51 20.23
CA MET A 78 1.03 0.45 20.95
C MET A 78 -0.16 -0.25 21.62
N ARG A 79 -0.79 -1.22 20.97
CA ARG A 79 -1.87 -2.02 21.58
C ARG A 79 -1.39 -2.82 22.79
N GLY A 80 -0.18 -3.37 22.73
CA GLY A 80 0.44 -4.08 23.85
C GLY A 80 0.69 -3.15 25.04
N GLU A 81 1.29 -1.98 24.78
CA GLU A 81 1.55 -0.96 25.81
C GLU A 81 0.26 -0.47 26.47
N VAL A 82 -0.82 -0.25 25.69
CA VAL A 82 -2.14 0.11 26.24
C VAL A 82 -2.66 -0.99 27.17
N HIS A 83 -2.58 -2.25 26.77
CA HIS A 83 -3.06 -3.37 27.59
C HIS A 83 -2.28 -3.51 28.91
N GLU A 84 -0.97 -3.34 28.86
CA GLU A 84 -0.11 -3.37 30.05
C GLU A 84 -0.42 -2.19 31.00
N LEU A 85 -0.64 -1.00 30.44
CA LEU A 85 -1.01 0.17 31.21
C LEU A 85 -2.38 -0.02 31.88
N THR A 86 -3.38 -0.53 31.15
CA THR A 86 -4.71 -0.84 31.71
C THR A 86 -4.64 -1.84 32.86
N LYS A 87 -3.82 -2.89 32.75
CA LYS A 87 -3.60 -3.83 33.85
C LYS A 87 -2.98 -3.16 35.08
N THR A 88 -2.01 -2.29 34.86
CA THR A 88 -1.31 -1.58 35.94
C THR A 88 -2.27 -0.65 36.67
N VAL A 89 -3.07 0.13 35.93
CA VAL A 89 -4.12 0.98 36.51
C VAL A 89 -5.09 0.16 37.34
N HIS A 90 -5.62 -0.95 36.81
CA HIS A 90 -6.57 -1.78 37.54
C HIS A 90 -5.97 -2.40 38.82
N LYS A 91 -4.69 -2.81 38.77
CA LYS A 91 -3.97 -3.30 39.95
C LYS A 91 -3.84 -2.21 41.02
N LEU A 92 -3.47 -0.99 40.62
CA LEU A 92 -3.32 0.14 41.53
C LEU A 92 -4.66 0.58 42.13
N GLU A 93 -5.75 0.54 41.36
CA GLU A 93 -7.10 0.80 41.87
C GLU A 93 -7.49 -0.22 42.95
N LEU A 94 -7.26 -1.52 42.70
CA LEU A 94 -7.50 -2.56 43.71
C LEU A 94 -6.64 -2.39 44.97
N GLU A 95 -5.39 -1.94 44.82
CA GLU A 95 -4.48 -1.68 45.94
C GLU A 95 -4.95 -0.48 46.76
N ASN A 96 -5.35 0.62 46.11
CA ASN A 96 -5.95 1.79 46.77
C ASN A 96 -7.24 1.41 47.51
N THR A 97 -8.15 0.66 46.88
CA THR A 97 -9.40 0.23 47.55
C THR A 97 -9.13 -0.65 48.77
N LYS A 98 -8.12 -1.52 48.70
CA LYS A 98 -7.70 -2.33 49.86
C LYS A 98 -7.17 -1.45 50.99
N LEU A 99 -6.29 -0.50 50.68
CA LEU A 99 -5.72 0.42 51.66
C LEU A 99 -6.79 1.31 52.30
N GLU A 100 -7.76 1.82 51.53
CA GLU A 100 -8.91 2.57 52.07
C GLU A 100 -9.77 1.71 53.00
N THR A 101 -9.93 0.43 52.69
CA THR A 101 -10.69 -0.50 53.54
C THR A 101 -9.93 -0.89 54.82
N GLU A 102 -8.60 -0.96 54.77
CA GLU A 102 -7.74 -1.21 55.93
C GLU A 102 -7.69 0.03 56.85
N LEU A 103 -7.46 1.22 56.30
CA LEU A 103 -7.51 2.49 57.06
C LEU A 103 -8.89 2.73 57.69
N GLY A 104 -9.98 2.42 56.97
CA GLY A 104 -11.34 2.52 57.51
C GLY A 104 -11.70 1.47 58.56
N LYS A 105 -10.90 0.40 58.72
CA LYS A 105 -11.03 -0.55 59.85
C LYS A 105 -10.27 -0.09 61.07
N ASP A 106 -9.09 0.49 60.87
CA ASP A 106 -8.27 1.03 61.97
C ASP A 106 -8.93 2.24 62.65
N GLU A 107 -9.68 3.08 61.92
CA GLU A 107 -10.47 4.19 62.51
C GLU A 107 -11.70 3.72 63.31
N VAL A 108 -12.29 2.56 63.00
CA VAL A 108 -13.49 2.05 63.69
C VAL A 108 -13.12 1.33 65.01
N ASP A 109 -11.92 0.78 65.09
CA ASP A 109 -11.43 0.08 66.28
C ASP A 109 -10.84 1.05 67.35
N GLU A 110 -10.39 2.27 66.99
CA GLU A 110 -9.90 3.27 67.96
C GLU A 110 -11.00 3.97 68.78
N ASP A 111 -12.23 4.09 68.25
CA ASP A 111 -13.36 4.78 68.92
C ASP A 111 -14.20 3.86 69.85
N SER A 112 -13.81 2.59 70.02
CA SER A 112 -14.57 1.57 70.80
C SER A 112 -14.01 1.26 72.20
N ILE A 113 -13.24 2.15 72.84
CA ILE A 113 -12.75 1.98 74.23
C ILE A 113 -13.27 3.06 75.17
#